data_AF-A0A956LA54-F1
#
_entry.id   AF-A0A956LA54-F1
#
_cell.length_a   1.000
_cell.length_b   1.000
_cell.length_c   1.000
_cell.angle_alpha   90.00
_cell.angle_beta   90.00
_cell.angle_gamma   90.00
#
_symmetry.space_group_name_H-M   'P 1'
#
loop_
_entity.id
_entity.type
_entity.pdbx_description
1 polymer ?
#
loop_
_entity_poly.entity_id
_entity_poly.type
_entity_poly.pdbx_seq_one_letter_code
_entity_poly.pdbx_strand_id
1 'polypeptide(L)'
;MDTSSPYTLSPEFWAEFVERHWERAPRVLERPFAQPIASPEDVFGAVVDASRAAREVRLQRHATRVPRVRFFVDGAALMSDLDEHLPDERDGHPDRYFDRVAALLEDRPFELVVNELQEHSFTLWSRLRSFLRGLYRHVGLPAARADAVAFLRRQERTSFGVHRDDASVFMFVLAGTKRVLTWPESSMRGREHVLMTREYHRFRDEAIVLEGQPGDVLYWPSSHWHIGEGDGRPSVSLNLSLIQWPPSMDVLRQLS
;
A
#
# COMPACT_ATOMS: atom_id res chain seq x y z
N MET A 1 11.36 -32.13 -7.54
CA MET A 1 11.75 -31.34 -6.36
C MET A 1 10.72 -30.24 -6.23
N ASP A 2 9.90 -30.30 -5.19
CA ASP A 2 8.90 -29.27 -4.91
C ASP A 2 9.61 -28.02 -4.39
N THR A 3 10.01 -27.14 -5.29
CA THR A 3 10.55 -25.82 -4.96
C THR A 3 9.39 -24.88 -4.69
N SER A 4 8.63 -25.16 -3.62
CA SER A 4 7.62 -24.20 -3.16
C SER A 4 8.33 -22.89 -2.82
N SER A 5 7.88 -21.80 -3.44
CA SER A 5 8.44 -20.47 -3.18
C SER A 5 8.19 -20.14 -1.70
N PRO A 6 9.14 -19.54 -0.97
CA PRO A 6 8.93 -19.18 0.45
C PRO A 6 7.82 -18.13 0.66
N TYR A 7 7.28 -17.58 -0.42
CA TYR A 7 6.22 -16.56 -0.44
C TYR A 7 4.86 -17.14 -0.87
N THR A 8 4.69 -18.47 -0.81
CA THR A 8 3.40 -19.13 -1.04
C THR A 8 2.80 -19.64 0.26
N LEU A 9 1.47 -19.51 0.38
CA LEU A 9 0.68 -20.08 1.46
C LEU A 9 -0.03 -21.35 0.95
N SER A 10 -0.40 -22.24 1.87
CA SER A 10 -0.99 -23.53 1.51
C SER A 10 -2.35 -23.36 0.83
N PRO A 11 -2.81 -24.34 0.02
CA PRO A 11 -4.15 -24.33 -0.54
C PRO A 11 -5.25 -24.21 0.53
N GLU A 12 -5.08 -24.88 1.68
CA GLU A 12 -6.04 -24.87 2.79
C GLU A 12 -6.16 -23.47 3.41
N PHE A 13 -5.02 -22.78 3.59
CA PHE A 13 -5.03 -21.38 4.00
C PHE A 13 -5.88 -20.52 3.06
N TRP A 14 -5.66 -20.66 1.74
CA TRP A 14 -6.37 -19.85 0.76
C TRP A 14 -7.86 -20.18 0.68
N ALA A 15 -8.23 -21.45 0.82
CA ALA A 15 -9.63 -21.87 0.88
C ALA A 15 -10.34 -21.19 2.07
N GLU A 16 -9.76 -21.25 3.26
CA GLU A 16 -10.32 -20.57 4.45
C GLU A 16 -10.35 -19.05 4.27
N PHE A 17 -9.26 -18.46 3.79
CA PHE A 17 -9.15 -17.02 3.58
C PHE A 17 -10.20 -16.52 2.58
N VAL A 18 -10.46 -17.25 1.49
CA VAL A 18 -11.47 -16.89 0.50
C VAL A 18 -12.87 -17.01 1.06
N GLU A 19 -13.15 -18.07 1.82
CA GLU A 19 -14.47 -18.28 2.44
C GLU A 19 -14.82 -17.16 3.44
N ARG A 20 -13.84 -16.75 4.25
CA ARG A 20 -14.07 -15.90 5.43
C ARG A 20 -13.71 -14.42 5.24
N HIS A 21 -12.71 -14.12 4.42
CA HIS A 21 -12.08 -12.80 4.41
C HIS A 21 -12.08 -12.14 3.03
N TRP A 22 -11.73 -12.86 1.96
CA TRP A 22 -11.64 -12.27 0.62
C TRP A 22 -12.95 -11.59 0.22
N GLU A 23 -12.88 -10.27 -0.03
CA GLU A 23 -13.98 -9.37 -0.34
C GLU A 23 -15.12 -9.35 0.70
N ARG A 24 -14.83 -9.77 1.93
CA ARG A 24 -15.84 -9.90 3.02
C ARG A 24 -15.43 -9.17 4.28
N ALA A 25 -14.24 -9.45 4.81
CA ALA A 25 -13.85 -9.00 6.12
C ALA A 25 -12.35 -8.68 6.20
N PRO A 26 -11.97 -7.59 6.89
CA PRO A 26 -10.58 -7.29 7.20
C PRO A 26 -9.92 -8.40 8.02
N ARG A 27 -8.60 -8.55 7.89
CA ARG A 27 -7.82 -9.57 8.62
C ARG A 27 -6.36 -9.17 8.80
N VAL A 28 -5.81 -9.45 9.98
CA VAL A 28 -4.35 -9.49 10.18
C VAL A 28 -3.87 -10.92 9.98
N LEU A 29 -2.87 -11.09 9.13
CA LEU A 29 -2.09 -12.31 8.95
C LEU A 29 -0.78 -12.11 9.69
N GLU A 30 -0.65 -12.75 10.85
CA GLU A 30 0.55 -12.64 11.69
C GLU A 30 1.68 -13.44 11.04
N ARG A 31 2.71 -12.74 10.56
CA ARG A 31 3.93 -13.29 9.93
C ARG A 31 3.67 -14.56 9.08
N PRO A 32 2.86 -14.48 8.01
CA PRO A 32 2.37 -15.67 7.31
C PRO A 32 3.47 -16.43 6.53
N PHE A 33 4.68 -15.86 6.43
CA PHE A 33 5.80 -16.44 5.71
C PHE A 33 6.96 -16.74 6.67
N ALA A 34 7.76 -17.75 6.34
CA ALA A 34 9.00 -18.04 7.06
C ALA A 34 10.02 -16.88 6.99
N GLN A 35 9.92 -16.06 5.96
CA GLN A 35 10.70 -14.84 5.77
C GLN A 35 9.83 -13.77 5.10
N PRO A 36 9.97 -12.47 5.46
CA PRO A 36 9.16 -11.40 4.88
C PRO A 36 9.25 -11.36 3.34
N ILE A 37 8.18 -10.95 2.67
CA ILE A 37 8.13 -10.89 1.20
C ILE A 37 9.19 -9.95 0.60
N ALA A 38 9.61 -8.95 1.37
CA ALA A 38 10.70 -8.04 1.08
C ALA A 38 11.24 -7.50 2.41
N SER A 39 12.52 -7.10 2.42
CA SER A 39 13.04 -6.26 3.50
C SER A 39 12.74 -4.77 3.24
N PRO A 40 12.87 -3.88 4.24
CA PRO A 40 12.82 -2.44 4.02
C PRO A 40 13.82 -1.96 2.96
N GLU A 41 15.01 -2.55 2.92
CA GLU A 41 16.10 -2.22 1.98
C GLU A 41 15.77 -2.68 0.55
N ASP A 42 15.20 -3.89 0.38
CA ASP A 42 14.72 -4.38 -0.92
C ASP A 42 13.72 -3.39 -1.55
N VAL A 43 12.77 -2.89 -0.74
CA VAL A 43 11.77 -1.90 -1.18
C VAL A 43 12.40 -0.54 -1.39
N PHE A 44 13.32 -0.11 -0.51
CA PHE A 44 14.00 1.17 -0.63
C PHE A 44 14.82 1.26 -1.93
N GLY A 45 15.53 0.21 -2.32
CA GLY A 45 16.25 0.16 -3.60
C GLY A 45 15.33 0.40 -4.80
N ALA A 46 14.17 -0.27 -4.84
CA ALA A 46 13.17 -0.05 -5.90
C ALA A 46 12.60 1.38 -5.87
N VAL A 47 12.46 1.98 -4.68
CA VAL A 47 12.01 3.35 -4.49
C VAL A 47 13.05 4.36 -4.99
N VAL A 48 14.35 4.09 -4.80
CA VAL A 48 15.45 4.89 -5.38
C VAL A 48 15.40 4.84 -6.90
N ASP A 49 15.24 3.66 -7.49
CA ASP A 49 15.14 3.51 -8.95
C ASP A 49 13.90 4.21 -9.53
N ALA A 50 12.76 4.10 -8.86
CA ALA A 50 11.54 4.83 -9.21
C ALA A 50 11.74 6.36 -9.12
N SER A 51 12.46 6.81 -8.10
CA SER A 51 12.78 8.24 -7.91
C SER A 51 13.74 8.76 -8.97
N ARG A 52 14.72 7.96 -9.41
CA ARG A 52 15.59 8.27 -10.55
C ARG A 52 14.77 8.42 -11.83
N ALA A 53 13.92 7.44 -12.15
CA ALA A 53 13.06 7.48 -13.32
C ALA A 53 12.10 8.70 -13.31
N ALA A 54 11.56 9.06 -12.13
CA ALA A 54 10.71 10.23 -11.99
C ALA A 54 11.43 11.55 -12.29
N ARG A 55 12.71 11.68 -11.90
CA ARG A 55 13.55 12.84 -12.23
C ARG A 55 13.80 12.92 -13.75
N GLU A 56 14.13 11.80 -14.38
CA GLU A 56 14.38 11.72 -15.83
C GLU A 56 13.15 12.12 -16.67
N VAL A 57 11.97 11.62 -16.29
CA VAL A 57 10.71 11.96 -16.97
C VAL A 57 10.37 13.44 -16.86
N ARG A 58 10.65 14.10 -15.72
CA ARG A 58 10.40 15.55 -15.56
C ARG A 58 11.29 16.42 -16.43
N LEU A 59 12.51 15.98 -16.72
CA LEU A 59 13.39 16.67 -17.68
C LEU A 59 12.81 16.64 -19.11
N GLN A 60 11.93 15.68 -19.40
CA GLN A 60 11.22 15.59 -20.67
C GLN A 60 9.93 16.42 -20.60
N ARG A 61 9.95 17.63 -21.19
CA ARG A 61 8.90 18.68 -21.14
C ARG A 61 7.48 18.29 -21.63
N HIS A 62 7.21 17.01 -21.89
CA HIS A 62 5.95 16.52 -22.49
C HIS A 62 5.34 15.31 -21.77
N ALA A 63 5.76 14.99 -20.54
CA ALA A 63 5.19 13.87 -19.80
C ALA A 63 3.76 14.20 -19.32
N THR A 64 2.74 13.62 -19.98
CA THR A 64 1.32 13.74 -19.64
C THR A 64 0.83 12.68 -18.63
N ARG A 65 1.74 11.92 -18.02
CA ARG A 65 1.39 10.83 -17.09
C ARG A 65 1.20 11.35 -15.66
N VAL A 66 0.20 10.78 -14.97
CA VAL A 66 -0.02 10.95 -13.52
C VAL A 66 1.28 10.62 -12.77
N PRO A 67 1.71 11.43 -11.79
CA PRO A 67 2.97 11.19 -11.09
C PRO A 67 2.90 9.88 -10.30
N ARG A 68 3.74 8.91 -10.71
CA ARG A 68 3.95 7.63 -10.02
C ARG A 68 4.64 7.80 -8.66
N VAL A 69 5.28 8.94 -8.45
CA VAL A 69 5.95 9.32 -7.20
C VAL A 69 5.30 10.59 -6.68
N ARG A 70 4.72 10.51 -5.48
CA ARG A 70 4.04 11.62 -4.80
C ARG A 70 4.67 11.83 -3.43
N PHE A 71 4.85 13.08 -3.05
CA PHE A 71 5.40 13.46 -1.75
C PHE A 71 4.44 14.41 -1.05
N PHE A 72 4.29 14.26 0.25
CA PHE A 72 3.39 15.03 1.09
C PHE A 72 4.15 15.62 2.26
N VAL A 73 3.86 16.88 2.60
CA VAL A 73 4.35 17.56 3.81
C VAL A 73 3.13 18.10 4.55
N ASP A 74 3.03 17.81 5.86
CA ASP A 74 1.88 18.17 6.69
C ASP A 74 0.51 17.67 6.18
N GLY A 75 0.53 16.67 5.30
CA GLY A 75 -0.64 16.11 4.62
C GLY A 75 -1.01 16.81 3.30
N ALA A 76 -0.27 17.83 2.88
CA ALA A 76 -0.45 18.50 1.59
C ALA A 76 0.50 17.92 0.53
N ALA A 77 -0.04 17.64 -0.67
CA ALA A 77 0.76 17.12 -1.78
C ALA A 77 1.71 18.20 -2.31
N LEU A 78 3.01 17.87 -2.40
CA LEU A 78 3.99 18.73 -3.04
C LEU A 78 3.95 18.51 -4.56
N MET A 79 3.70 19.58 -5.32
CA MET A 79 3.46 19.53 -6.78
C MET A 79 4.69 19.87 -7.61
N SER A 80 5.65 20.62 -7.06
CA SER A 80 6.92 21.01 -7.71
C SER A 80 8.11 20.69 -6.80
N ASP A 81 9.34 20.80 -7.32
CA ASP A 81 10.57 20.76 -6.51
C ASP A 81 10.73 19.51 -5.63
N LEU A 82 10.27 18.38 -6.16
CA LEU A 82 10.28 17.09 -5.46
C LEU A 82 11.70 16.53 -5.29
N ASP A 83 12.64 16.93 -6.13
CA ASP A 83 13.91 16.22 -6.31
C ASP A 83 14.76 16.13 -5.04
N GLU A 84 14.73 17.17 -4.19
CA GLU A 84 15.41 17.20 -2.89
C GLU A 84 14.74 16.29 -1.84
N HIS A 85 13.44 16.04 -1.99
CA HIS A 85 12.63 15.21 -1.09
C HIS A 85 12.65 13.73 -1.48
N LEU A 86 13.01 13.42 -2.72
CA LEU A 86 13.07 12.05 -3.21
C LEU A 86 14.36 11.35 -2.76
N PRO A 87 14.30 10.03 -2.48
CA PRO A 87 15.49 9.26 -2.15
C PRO A 87 16.45 9.14 -3.32
N ASP A 88 17.72 8.91 -3.01
CA ASP A 88 18.74 8.55 -3.97
C ASP A 88 19.81 7.63 -3.38
N GLU A 89 20.80 7.24 -4.18
CA GLU A 89 21.85 6.29 -3.80
C GLU A 89 22.67 6.72 -2.58
N ARG A 90 22.77 8.04 -2.31
CA ARG A 90 23.54 8.58 -1.18
C ARG A 90 22.87 8.26 0.16
N ASP A 91 21.55 8.06 0.16
CA ASP A 91 20.83 7.64 1.36
C ASP A 91 21.27 6.23 1.78
N GLY A 92 21.38 5.30 0.82
CA GLY A 92 21.85 3.92 1.04
C GLY A 92 20.96 3.03 1.92
N HIS A 93 20.10 3.62 2.77
CA HIS A 93 19.19 2.94 3.69
C HIS A 93 17.97 3.83 3.99
N PRO A 94 16.75 3.27 4.19
CA PRO A 94 15.56 4.06 4.50
C PRO A 94 15.73 4.97 5.73
N ASP A 95 16.41 4.53 6.79
CA ASP A 95 16.64 5.35 7.99
C ASP A 95 17.41 6.64 7.67
N ARG A 96 18.45 6.56 6.84
CA ARG A 96 19.23 7.74 6.43
C ARG A 96 18.40 8.68 5.55
N TYR A 97 17.51 8.13 4.73
CA TYR A 97 16.53 8.92 3.99
C TYR A 97 15.58 9.65 4.94
N PHE A 98 15.05 8.95 5.96
CA PHE A 98 14.19 9.58 6.97
C PHE A 98 14.91 10.69 7.73
N ASP A 99 16.13 10.46 8.19
CA ASP A 99 16.95 11.45 8.90
C ASP A 99 17.21 12.68 8.03
N ARG A 100 17.60 12.48 6.77
CA ARG A 100 17.88 13.56 5.82
C ARG A 100 16.64 14.41 5.55
N VAL A 101 15.51 13.77 5.26
CA VAL A 101 14.27 14.48 4.93
C VAL A 101 13.66 15.14 6.17
N ALA A 102 13.77 14.51 7.34
CA ALA A 102 13.37 15.15 8.60
C ALA A 102 14.21 16.41 8.86
N ALA A 103 15.52 16.37 8.65
CA ALA A 103 16.38 17.55 8.78
C ALA A 103 16.03 18.64 7.76
N LEU A 104 15.80 18.27 6.49
CA LEU A 104 15.39 19.19 5.42
C LEU A 104 14.06 19.89 5.74
N LEU A 105 13.14 19.17 6.38
CA LEU A 105 11.79 19.65 6.66
C LEU A 105 11.62 20.23 8.07
N GLU A 106 12.70 20.35 8.86
CA GLU A 106 12.65 20.78 10.26
C GLU A 106 11.68 19.92 11.10
N ASP A 107 11.82 18.60 10.98
CA ASP A 107 11.01 17.57 11.65
C ASP A 107 9.51 17.56 11.33
N ARG A 108 9.06 18.34 10.32
CA ARG A 108 7.67 18.30 9.87
C ARG A 108 7.28 16.91 9.33
N PRO A 109 6.05 16.44 9.59
CA PRO A 109 5.54 15.18 9.07
C PRO A 109 5.57 15.11 7.54
N PHE A 110 5.93 13.93 7.02
CA PHE A 110 5.94 13.69 5.58
C PHE A 110 5.57 12.25 5.19
N GLU A 111 5.21 12.10 3.93
CA GLU A 111 4.92 10.81 3.31
C GLU A 111 5.38 10.79 1.85
N LEU A 112 6.11 9.75 1.49
CA LEU A 112 6.44 9.39 0.11
C LEU A 112 5.59 8.20 -0.31
N VAL A 113 4.88 8.33 -1.43
CA VAL A 113 4.08 7.28 -2.06
C VAL A 113 4.64 6.99 -3.44
N VAL A 114 5.00 5.73 -3.69
CA VAL A 114 5.50 5.26 -4.98
C VAL A 114 4.60 4.15 -5.51
N ASN A 115 3.84 4.46 -6.55
CA ASN A 115 2.98 3.53 -7.27
C ASN A 115 3.77 2.70 -8.29
N GLU A 116 3.22 1.55 -8.66
CA GLU A 116 3.78 0.66 -9.70
C GLU A 116 5.22 0.22 -9.41
N LEU A 117 5.56 0.05 -8.13
CA LEU A 117 6.92 -0.26 -7.67
C LEU A 117 7.45 -1.59 -8.22
N GLN A 118 6.56 -2.52 -8.56
CA GLN A 118 6.91 -3.78 -9.22
C GLN A 118 7.62 -3.58 -10.56
N GLU A 119 7.47 -2.43 -11.22
CA GLU A 119 8.18 -2.11 -12.47
C GLU A 119 9.68 -1.85 -12.24
N HIS A 120 10.07 -1.52 -11.01
CA HIS A 120 11.44 -1.14 -10.65
C HIS A 120 12.20 -2.26 -9.92
N SER A 121 11.60 -3.43 -9.70
CA SER A 121 12.28 -4.58 -9.11
C SER A 121 11.69 -5.90 -9.58
N PHE A 122 12.43 -6.62 -10.43
CA PHE A 122 12.04 -7.96 -10.89
C PHE A 122 11.89 -8.95 -9.74
N THR A 123 12.78 -8.86 -8.74
CA THR A 123 12.70 -9.69 -7.53
C THR A 123 11.38 -9.46 -6.82
N LEU A 124 11.02 -8.19 -6.56
CA LEU A 124 9.75 -7.85 -5.91
C LEU A 124 8.54 -8.35 -6.71
N TRP A 125 8.53 -8.06 -8.02
CA TRP A 125 7.49 -8.52 -8.93
C TRP A 125 7.29 -10.04 -8.87
N SER A 126 8.39 -10.81 -8.93
CA SER A 126 8.36 -12.28 -8.91
C SER A 126 7.81 -12.84 -7.59
N ARG A 127 8.18 -12.23 -6.45
CA ARG A 127 7.69 -12.62 -5.12
C ARG A 127 6.19 -12.32 -4.97
N LEU A 128 5.74 -11.12 -5.35
CA LEU A 128 4.33 -10.73 -5.31
C LEU A 128 3.46 -11.60 -6.23
N ARG A 129 3.96 -11.93 -7.43
CA ARG A 129 3.30 -12.87 -8.34
C ARG A 129 3.16 -14.27 -7.72
N SER A 130 4.20 -14.73 -7.02
CA SER A 130 4.18 -16.04 -6.35
C SER A 130 3.13 -16.10 -5.24
N PHE A 131 3.01 -15.02 -4.44
CA PHE A 131 1.96 -14.85 -3.45
C PHE A 131 0.55 -14.87 -4.09
N LEU A 132 0.31 -14.01 -5.09
CA LEU A 132 -1.00 -13.90 -5.75
C LEU A 132 -1.45 -15.18 -6.46
N ARG A 133 -0.51 -16.02 -6.91
CA ARG A 133 -0.84 -17.30 -7.55
C ARG A 133 -1.71 -18.18 -6.65
N GLY A 134 -1.52 -18.13 -5.34
CA GLY A 134 -2.34 -18.89 -4.39
C GLY A 134 -3.79 -18.42 -4.36
N LEU A 135 -4.00 -17.11 -4.24
CA LEU A 135 -5.32 -16.49 -4.32
C LEU A 135 -6.00 -16.79 -5.67
N TYR A 136 -5.29 -16.57 -6.79
CA TYR A 136 -5.86 -16.70 -8.13
C TYR A 136 -6.31 -18.12 -8.47
N ARG A 137 -5.74 -19.15 -7.83
CA ARG A 137 -6.23 -20.53 -7.97
C ARG A 137 -7.63 -20.73 -7.41
N HIS A 138 -8.05 -19.90 -6.46
CA HIS A 138 -9.34 -20.02 -5.78
C HIS A 138 -10.39 -19.06 -6.34
N VAL A 139 -9.99 -17.86 -6.77
CA VAL A 139 -10.92 -16.80 -7.20
C VAL A 139 -10.78 -16.40 -8.67
N GLY A 140 -9.91 -17.06 -9.43
CA GLY A 140 -9.60 -16.71 -10.82
C GLY A 140 -8.77 -15.42 -10.92
N LEU A 141 -9.09 -14.56 -11.88
CA LEU A 141 -8.49 -13.24 -12.04
C LEU A 141 -9.47 -12.17 -11.51
N PRO A 142 -9.36 -11.79 -10.22
CA PRO A 142 -10.38 -10.97 -9.58
C PRO A 142 -10.29 -9.49 -9.92
N ALA A 143 -9.14 -9.03 -10.44
CA ALA A 143 -8.83 -7.62 -10.57
C ALA A 143 -8.41 -7.26 -12.00
N ALA A 144 -8.66 -6.01 -12.39
CA ALA A 144 -8.17 -5.43 -13.63
C ALA A 144 -6.65 -5.25 -13.59
N ARG A 145 -6.11 -4.92 -12.40
CA ARG A 145 -4.68 -4.69 -12.19
C ARG A 145 -4.26 -5.05 -10.76
N ALA A 146 -3.08 -5.62 -10.62
CA ALA A 146 -2.35 -5.65 -9.35
C ALA A 146 -1.31 -4.54 -9.35
N ASP A 147 -1.31 -3.69 -8.32
CA ASP A 147 -0.39 -2.57 -8.16
C ASP A 147 0.35 -2.65 -6.82
N ALA A 148 1.68 -2.62 -6.86
CA ALA A 148 2.52 -2.58 -5.67
C ALA A 148 2.89 -1.13 -5.37
N VAL A 149 2.47 -0.65 -4.20
CA VAL A 149 2.64 0.75 -3.77
C VAL A 149 3.48 0.80 -2.51
N ALA A 150 4.65 1.43 -2.57
CA ALA A 150 5.44 1.69 -1.38
C ALA A 150 4.97 2.97 -0.68
N PHE A 151 4.92 2.88 0.65
CA PHE A 151 4.69 4.01 1.54
C PHE A 151 5.86 4.12 2.51
N LEU A 152 6.59 5.24 2.43
CA LEU A 152 7.58 5.64 3.42
C LEU A 152 7.01 6.86 4.13
N ARG A 153 6.76 6.75 5.44
CA ARG A 153 6.03 7.80 6.16
C ARG A 153 6.64 8.08 7.53
N ARG A 154 6.56 9.36 7.91
CA ARG A 154 6.81 9.87 9.25
C ARG A 154 5.66 10.83 9.57
N GLN A 155 4.50 10.29 9.93
CA GLN A 155 3.28 11.06 10.20
C GLN A 155 2.29 10.27 11.05
N GLU A 156 1.39 10.97 11.73
CA GLU A 156 0.39 10.37 12.63
C GLU A 156 -0.82 9.76 11.91
N ARG A 157 -1.06 10.13 10.66
CA ARG A 157 -2.22 9.66 9.88
C ARG A 157 -2.03 9.86 8.39
N THR A 158 -2.71 9.06 7.58
CA THR A 158 -2.68 9.17 6.11
C THR A 158 -3.02 10.59 5.65
N SER A 159 -2.25 11.11 4.68
CA SER A 159 -2.35 12.48 4.17
C SER A 159 -3.74 12.85 3.63
N PHE A 160 -4.40 11.91 2.95
CA PHE A 160 -5.70 12.11 2.31
C PHE A 160 -6.91 12.02 3.24
N GLY A 161 -6.75 11.56 4.48
CA GLY A 161 -7.88 11.29 5.39
C GLY A 161 -8.60 9.96 5.11
N VAL A 162 -9.84 9.83 5.57
CA VAL A 162 -10.68 8.63 5.37
C VAL A 162 -11.11 8.51 3.92
N HIS A 163 -10.83 7.38 3.29
CA HIS A 163 -11.14 7.13 1.88
C HIS A 163 -11.49 5.67 1.63
N ARG A 164 -12.01 5.37 0.44
CA ARG A 164 -12.20 4.03 -0.09
C ARG A 164 -11.51 3.96 -1.44
N ASP A 165 -10.73 2.91 -1.65
CA ASP A 165 -10.16 2.58 -2.95
C ASP A 165 -11.04 1.54 -3.63
N ASP A 166 -11.12 1.56 -4.95
CA ASP A 166 -11.72 0.45 -5.72
C ASP A 166 -10.75 -0.74 -5.80
N ALA A 167 -10.16 -1.14 -4.67
CA ALA A 167 -9.14 -2.17 -4.60
C ALA A 167 -9.16 -2.94 -3.27
N SER A 168 -9.01 -4.26 -3.34
CA SER A 168 -8.67 -5.07 -2.18
C SER A 168 -7.19 -4.90 -1.89
N VAL A 169 -6.78 -4.75 -0.63
CA VAL A 169 -5.39 -4.43 -0.31
C VAL A 169 -4.80 -5.48 0.63
N PHE A 170 -3.60 -5.95 0.29
CA PHE A 170 -2.68 -6.62 1.22
C PHE A 170 -1.53 -5.65 1.54
N MET A 171 -1.49 -5.12 2.75
CA MET A 171 -0.40 -4.28 3.24
C MET A 171 0.62 -5.13 3.99
N PHE A 172 1.81 -5.29 3.42
CA PHE A 172 2.97 -5.88 4.08
C PHE A 172 3.66 -4.83 4.95
N VAL A 173 3.77 -5.09 6.24
CA VAL A 173 4.49 -4.22 7.18
C VAL A 173 5.96 -4.57 7.16
N LEU A 174 6.82 -3.62 6.79
CA LEU A 174 8.26 -3.86 6.59
C LEU A 174 9.11 -3.25 7.69
N ALA A 175 8.78 -2.04 8.12
CA ALA A 175 9.44 -1.35 9.24
C ALA A 175 8.46 -0.46 10.00
N GLY A 176 8.69 -0.29 11.30
CA GLY A 176 7.77 0.41 12.20
C GLY A 176 6.50 -0.38 12.48
N THR A 177 5.52 0.26 13.13
CA THR A 177 4.19 -0.33 13.36
C THR A 177 3.18 0.29 12.41
N LYS A 178 2.14 -0.46 12.03
CA LYS A 178 1.05 0.04 11.20
C LYS A 178 -0.26 -0.22 11.90
N ARG A 179 -1.09 0.83 11.94
CA ARG A 179 -2.48 0.74 12.35
C ARG A 179 -3.36 1.23 11.22
N VAL A 180 -4.39 0.47 10.89
CA VAL A 180 -5.41 0.86 9.90
C VAL A 180 -6.77 0.71 10.56
N LEU A 181 -7.54 1.79 10.56
CA LEU A 181 -8.95 1.75 10.90
C LEU A 181 -9.72 1.48 9.62
N THR A 182 -10.62 0.51 9.65
CA THR A 182 -11.45 0.15 8.50
C THR A 182 -12.93 0.15 8.88
N TRP A 183 -13.79 0.57 7.95
CA TRP A 183 -15.23 0.60 8.13
C TRP A 183 -15.91 -0.08 6.94
N PRO A 184 -16.86 -1.01 7.17
CA PRO A 184 -17.63 -1.59 6.08
C PRO A 184 -18.49 -0.50 5.42
N GLU A 185 -18.70 -0.60 4.10
CA GLU A 185 -19.50 0.37 3.33
C GLU A 185 -20.86 0.69 3.97
N SER A 186 -21.53 -0.32 4.53
CA SER A 186 -22.83 -0.17 5.19
C SER A 186 -22.80 0.82 6.36
N SER A 187 -21.70 0.91 7.10
CA SER A 187 -21.53 1.84 8.23
C SER A 187 -21.23 3.27 7.80
N MET A 188 -20.76 3.46 6.57
CA MET A 188 -20.39 4.78 6.02
C MET A 188 -21.43 5.35 5.05
N ARG A 189 -22.47 4.58 4.71
CA ARG A 189 -23.58 5.03 3.86
C ARG A 189 -24.25 6.27 4.44
N GLY A 190 -24.42 7.33 3.65
CA GLY A 190 -24.98 8.60 4.11
C GLY A 190 -24.00 9.48 4.90
N ARG A 191 -22.74 9.04 5.04
CA ARG A 191 -21.65 9.77 5.72
C ARG A 191 -20.57 10.21 4.74
N GLU A 192 -20.95 10.47 3.48
CA GLU A 192 -20.02 10.84 2.41
C GLU A 192 -19.30 12.17 2.71
N HIS A 193 -19.86 13.02 3.57
CA HIS A 193 -19.19 14.24 4.07
C HIS A 193 -17.91 13.97 4.89
N VAL A 194 -17.66 12.70 5.27
CA VAL A 194 -16.44 12.23 5.96
C VAL A 194 -15.37 11.81 4.94
N LEU A 195 -15.68 11.81 3.64
CA LEU A 195 -14.67 11.60 2.60
C LEU A 195 -13.55 12.62 2.73
N MET A 196 -12.33 12.10 2.64
CA MET A 196 -11.10 12.88 2.61
C MET A 196 -10.92 13.79 3.84
N THR A 197 -11.62 13.50 4.95
CA THR A 197 -11.45 14.23 6.21
C THR A 197 -10.47 13.53 7.13
N ARG A 198 -9.74 14.35 7.90
CA ARG A 198 -8.90 13.90 9.01
C ARG A 198 -9.66 13.91 10.35
N GLU A 199 -10.90 14.39 10.35
CA GLU A 199 -11.80 14.47 11.51
C GLU A 199 -12.68 13.21 11.65
N TYR A 200 -12.04 12.04 11.80
CA TYR A 200 -12.73 10.73 11.86
C TYR A 200 -12.88 10.19 13.29
N HIS A 201 -12.30 10.85 14.29
CA HIS A 201 -12.26 10.37 15.68
C HIS A 201 -13.65 9.99 16.24
N ARG A 202 -14.70 10.71 15.83
CA ARG A 202 -16.10 10.43 16.21
C ARG A 202 -16.65 9.09 15.72
N PHE A 203 -15.99 8.43 14.76
CA PHE A 203 -16.40 7.13 14.20
C PHE A 203 -15.43 6.01 14.58
N ARG A 204 -14.45 6.27 15.45
CA ARG A 204 -13.41 5.31 15.82
C ARG A 204 -13.99 4.03 16.43
N ASP A 205 -15.02 4.16 17.27
CA ASP A 205 -15.63 3.04 17.97
C ASP A 205 -16.39 2.08 17.03
N GLU A 206 -16.73 2.55 15.82
CA GLU A 206 -17.35 1.74 14.77
C GLU A 206 -16.31 1.07 13.85
N ALA A 207 -15.02 1.37 14.04
CA ALA A 207 -13.96 0.88 13.18
C ALA A 207 -13.52 -0.55 13.55
N ILE A 208 -13.27 -1.37 12.54
CA ILE A 208 -12.46 -2.57 12.67
C ILE A 208 -10.99 -2.13 12.63
N VAL A 209 -10.29 -2.32 13.75
CA VAL A 209 -8.89 -1.96 13.91
C VAL A 209 -7.99 -3.11 13.42
N LEU A 210 -7.11 -2.81 12.49
CA LEU A 210 -6.00 -3.67 12.09
C LEU A 210 -4.70 -3.09 12.63
N GLU A 211 -3.93 -3.88 13.38
CA GLU A 211 -2.59 -3.52 13.83
C GLU A 211 -1.60 -4.58 13.37
N GLY A 212 -0.42 -4.15 12.93
CA GLY A 212 0.63 -5.06 12.51
C GLY A 212 2.02 -4.52 12.79
N GLN A 213 2.94 -5.46 12.98
CA GLN A 213 4.37 -5.26 13.18
C GLN A 213 5.14 -5.78 11.96
N PRO A 214 6.45 -5.52 11.85
CA PRO A 214 7.25 -6.02 10.74
C PRO A 214 7.08 -7.53 10.53
N GLY A 215 6.76 -7.91 9.29
CA GLY A 215 6.45 -9.28 8.87
C GLY A 215 4.96 -9.60 8.75
N ASP A 216 4.07 -8.84 9.39
CA ASP A 216 2.63 -9.04 9.29
C ASP A 216 2.07 -8.54 7.96
N VAL A 217 0.90 -9.08 7.59
CA VAL A 217 0.12 -8.63 6.43
C VAL A 217 -1.28 -8.22 6.89
N LEU A 218 -1.63 -6.96 6.65
CA LEU A 218 -2.98 -6.45 6.91
C LEU A 218 -3.78 -6.56 5.62
N TYR A 219 -4.97 -7.11 5.70
CA TYR A 219 -5.89 -7.22 4.57
C TYR A 219 -7.19 -6.46 4.83
N TRP A 220 -7.69 -5.77 3.81
CA TRP A 220 -9.07 -5.28 3.79
C TRP A 220 -9.72 -5.37 2.39
N PRO A 221 -11.05 -5.63 2.32
CA PRO A 221 -11.81 -5.65 1.07
C PRO A 221 -11.89 -4.31 0.35
N SER A 222 -12.16 -4.35 -0.96
CA SER A 222 -12.39 -3.14 -1.78
C SER A 222 -13.59 -2.30 -1.33
N SER A 223 -14.57 -2.91 -0.67
CA SER A 223 -15.74 -2.22 -0.12
C SER A 223 -15.44 -1.42 1.15
N HIS A 224 -14.27 -1.60 1.77
CA HIS A 224 -13.97 -0.99 3.06
C HIS A 224 -13.36 0.41 2.92
N TRP A 225 -13.96 1.33 3.65
CA TRP A 225 -13.37 2.62 3.93
C TRP A 225 -12.24 2.45 4.91
N HIS A 226 -11.19 3.25 4.81
CA HIS A 226 -10.04 3.11 5.68
C HIS A 226 -9.25 4.39 5.88
N ILE A 227 -8.46 4.40 6.95
CA ILE A 227 -7.40 5.38 7.20
C ILE A 227 -6.25 4.71 7.95
N GLY A 228 -5.02 5.04 7.59
CA GLY A 228 -3.85 4.64 8.35
C GLY A 228 -3.56 5.61 9.48
N GLU A 229 -3.27 5.07 10.67
CA GLU A 229 -2.75 5.80 11.82
C GLU A 229 -1.27 5.46 12.02
N GLY A 230 -0.55 6.38 12.64
CA GLY A 230 0.84 6.24 13.05
C GLY A 230 1.11 7.05 14.32
N ASP A 231 2.30 6.91 14.88
CA ASP A 231 2.77 7.59 16.08
C ASP A 231 3.80 8.70 15.77
N GLY A 232 3.87 9.11 14.49
CA GLY A 232 4.85 10.08 14.01
C GLY A 232 6.25 9.49 13.78
N ARG A 233 6.51 8.22 14.13
CA ARG A 233 7.79 7.57 13.86
C ARG A 233 7.89 7.10 12.40
N PRO A 234 9.11 6.92 11.88
CA PRO A 234 9.33 6.31 10.57
C PRO A 234 8.67 4.93 10.44
N SER A 235 7.99 4.69 9.32
CA SER A 235 7.51 3.36 8.93
C SER A 235 7.59 3.15 7.43
N VAL A 236 7.76 1.89 7.04
CA VAL A 236 7.80 1.43 5.66
C VAL A 236 6.78 0.31 5.48
N SER A 237 5.91 0.45 4.49
CA SER A 237 4.95 -0.58 4.11
C SER A 237 4.85 -0.70 2.60
N LEU A 238 4.53 -1.91 2.15
CA LEU A 238 4.24 -2.21 0.75
C LEU A 238 2.78 -2.65 0.66
N ASN A 239 1.97 -1.94 -0.11
CA ASN A 239 0.61 -2.35 -0.39
C ASN A 239 0.56 -3.07 -1.73
N LEU A 240 0.01 -4.27 -1.76
CA LEU A 240 -0.39 -4.95 -2.98
C LEU A 240 -1.90 -4.76 -3.16
N SER A 241 -2.25 -3.86 -4.07
CA SER A 241 -3.62 -3.45 -4.34
C SER A 241 -4.15 -4.22 -5.55
N LEU A 242 -5.27 -4.92 -5.38
CA LEU A 242 -5.99 -5.63 -6.44
C LEU A 242 -7.17 -4.76 -6.88
N ILE A 243 -6.93 -3.95 -7.90
CA ILE A 243 -7.85 -2.94 -8.40
C ILE A 243 -8.98 -3.63 -9.16
N GLN A 244 -10.20 -3.44 -8.68
CA GLN A 244 -11.39 -4.07 -9.21
C GLN A 244 -11.65 -3.59 -10.64
N TRP A 245 -12.37 -4.41 -11.40
CA TRP A 245 -12.85 -4.00 -12.71
C TRP A 245 -13.86 -2.85 -12.53
N PRO A 246 -13.87 -1.85 -13.43
CA PRO A 246 -14.90 -0.83 -13.37
C PRO A 246 -16.28 -1.50 -13.53
N PRO A 247 -17.33 -1.00 -12.84
CA PRO A 247 -18.66 -1.63 -12.84
C PRO A 247 -19.26 -1.86 -14.24
N SER A 248 -18.85 -1.07 -15.24
CA SER A 248 -19.29 -1.22 -16.64
C SER A 248 -18.82 -2.51 -17.31
N MET A 249 -17.77 -3.16 -16.80
CA MET A 249 -17.23 -4.41 -17.34
C MET A 249 -17.78 -5.67 -16.65
N ASP A 250 -18.47 -5.53 -15.51
CA ASP A 250 -19.15 -6.64 -14.82
C ASP A 250 -20.43 -7.07 -15.57
N VAL A 251 -21.09 -6.15 -16.28
CA VAL A 251 -22.29 -6.44 -17.08
C VAL A 251 -22.00 -7.43 -18.21
N LEU A 252 -20.78 -7.42 -18.77
CA LEU A 252 -20.40 -8.35 -19.84
C LEU A 252 -20.13 -9.77 -19.35
N ARG A 253 -19.82 -9.97 -18.06
CA ARG A 253 -19.63 -11.32 -17.47
C ARG A 253 -20.94 -12.00 -17.09
N GLN A 254 -22.03 -11.25 -16.90
CA GLN A 254 -23.35 -11.82 -16.64
C GLN A 254 -24.10 -12.22 -17.93
N LEU A 255 -23.49 -11.98 -19.11
CA LEU A 255 -24.05 -12.30 -20.42
C LEU A 255 -23.28 -13.42 -21.15
N SER A 256 -22.36 -14.12 -20.48
CA SER A 256 -21.59 -15.25 -21.03
C SER A 256 -21.80 -16.54 -20.25
#